data_AF-A0AAJ2I3X3-F1
#
_entry.id   AF-A0AAJ2I3X3-F1
#
_cell.length_a   1.000
_cell.length_b   1.000
_cell.length_c   1.000
_cell.angle_alpha   90.00
_cell.angle_beta   90.00
_cell.angle_gamma   90.00
#
_symmetry.space_group_name_H-M   'P 1'
#
loop_
_entity.id
_entity.type
_entity.pdbx_description
1 polymer ?
#
loop_
_entity_poly.entity_id
_entity_poly.type
_entity_poly.pdbx_seq_one_letter_code
_entity_poly.pdbx_strand_id
1 'polypeptide(L)'
;MSSIIPTGGNRSVPQKPEGYTRGEARSLARAQNVEKTRGLVAISRIQAAGMVAATGMHLSAMLSRESQFQADGDPATAARLNYIADSYAEYAAEEVRKFRW
;
A
#
# COMPACT_ATOMS: atom_id res chain seq x y z
N MET A 1 14.39 18.28 -9.64
CA MET A 1 13.39 17.25 -9.35
C MET A 1 14.11 15.91 -9.33
N SER A 2 14.30 15.32 -8.14
CA SER A 2 15.07 14.09 -7.99
C SER A 2 14.20 12.88 -8.35
N SER A 3 14.66 12.06 -9.30
CA SER A 3 13.97 10.84 -9.73
C SER A 3 13.97 9.81 -8.59
N ILE A 4 12.78 9.41 -8.15
CA ILE A 4 12.54 8.35 -7.13
C ILE A 4 12.50 6.95 -7.77
N ILE A 5 12.72 6.82 -9.08
CA ILE A 5 12.80 5.50 -9.71
C ILE A 5 14.17 4.89 -9.38
N PRO A 6 14.28 3.80 -8.60
CA PRO A 6 15.55 3.14 -8.40
C PRO A 6 15.90 2.42 -9.71
N THR A 7 16.65 3.10 -10.58
CA THR A 7 17.34 2.43 -11.67
C THR A 7 18.39 1.51 -11.06
N GLY A 8 18.33 0.21 -11.40
CA GLY A 8 19.22 -0.85 -10.92
C GLY A 8 20.68 -0.72 -11.39
N GLY A 9 21.26 0.47 -11.30
CA GLY A 9 22.63 0.82 -11.67
C GLY A 9 23.56 0.69 -10.48
N ASN A 10 23.79 -0.54 -10.05
CA ASN A 10 25.01 -1.06 -9.44
C ASN A 10 24.66 -2.45 -8.93
N ARG A 11 24.74 -3.44 -9.82
CA ARG A 11 24.97 -4.82 -9.37
C ARG A 11 26.34 -4.78 -8.70
N SER A 12 26.39 -4.48 -7.41
CA SER A 12 27.55 -4.85 -6.61
C SER A 12 27.70 -6.34 -6.84
N VAL A 13 28.80 -6.73 -7.49
CA VAL A 13 29.24 -8.12 -7.45
C VAL A 13 29.28 -8.41 -5.95
N PRO A 14 28.51 -9.39 -5.42
CA PRO A 14 28.51 -9.64 -3.99
C PRO A 14 29.95 -9.97 -3.62
N GLN A 15 30.63 -8.99 -3.03
CA GLN A 15 32.01 -9.11 -2.66
C GLN A 15 32.00 -10.20 -1.59
N LYS A 16 32.64 -11.32 -1.91
CA LYS A 16 32.73 -12.46 -1.01
C LYS A 16 33.17 -11.91 0.36
N PRO A 17 32.37 -12.09 1.42
CA PRO A 17 32.77 -11.63 2.74
C PRO A 17 34.10 -12.29 3.10
N GLU A 18 35.01 -11.53 3.70
CA GLU A 18 36.31 -12.07 4.13
C GLU A 18 36.10 -13.28 5.05
N GLY A 19 36.91 -14.32 4.85
CA GLY A 19 36.79 -15.59 5.60
C GLY A 19 35.84 -16.64 5.03
N TYR A 20 34.97 -16.31 4.07
CA TYR A 20 34.06 -17.31 3.46
C TYR A 20 34.79 -18.15 2.40
N THR A 21 34.36 -19.38 2.14
CA THR A 21 34.75 -20.13 0.94
C THR A 21 33.92 -19.69 -0.27
N ARG A 22 34.31 -20.05 -1.49
CA ARG A 22 33.50 -19.77 -2.69
C ARG A 22 32.11 -20.43 -2.61
N GLY A 23 32.02 -21.61 -1.97
CA GLY A 23 30.76 -22.32 -1.76
C GLY A 23 29.84 -21.58 -0.79
N GLU A 24 30.37 -21.15 0.36
CA GLU A 24 29.60 -20.40 1.36
C GLU A 24 29.15 -19.04 0.84
N ALA A 25 29.99 -18.34 0.08
CA ALA A 25 29.63 -17.08 -0.56
C ALA A 25 28.45 -17.24 -1.55
N ARG A 26 28.43 -18.34 -2.32
CA ARG A 26 27.29 -18.65 -3.22
C ARG A 26 26.02 -18.98 -2.42
N SER A 27 26.15 -19.73 -1.33
CA SER A 27 25.02 -20.05 -0.44
C SER A 27 24.43 -18.78 0.19
N LEU A 28 25.29 -17.91 0.71
CA LEU A 28 24.91 -16.62 1.29
C LEU A 28 24.20 -15.73 0.27
N ALA A 29 24.73 -15.61 -0.95
CA ALA A 29 24.09 -14.82 -2.00
C ALA A 29 22.68 -15.34 -2.35
N ARG A 30 22.48 -16.66 -2.35
CA ARG A 30 21.15 -17.26 -2.55
C ARG A 30 20.20 -16.91 -1.39
N ALA A 31 20.65 -17.06 -0.15
CA ALA A 31 19.86 -16.71 1.03
C ALA A 31 19.47 -15.22 1.05
N GLN A 32 20.41 -14.34 0.74
CA GLN A 32 20.15 -12.90 0.63
C GLN A 32 19.14 -12.57 -0.47
N ASN A 33 19.22 -13.22 -1.63
CA ASN A 33 18.24 -13.01 -2.70
C ASN A 33 16.84 -13.47 -2.29
N VAL A 34 16.72 -14.62 -1.61
CA VAL A 34 15.44 -15.09 -1.06
C VAL A 34 14.87 -14.06 -0.10
N GLU A 35 15.70 -13.51 0.80
CA GLU A 35 15.24 -12.53 1.78
C GLU A 35 14.85 -11.19 1.13
N LYS A 36 15.63 -10.72 0.14
CA LYS A 36 15.25 -9.54 -0.65
C LYS A 36 13.91 -9.74 -1.36
N THR A 37 13.69 -10.89 -1.97
CA THR A 37 12.41 -11.20 -2.64
C THR A 37 11.26 -11.22 -1.63
N ARG A 38 11.44 -11.80 -0.45
CA ARG A 38 10.44 -11.74 0.63
C ARG A 38 10.13 -10.31 1.05
N GLY A 39 11.17 -9.50 1.26
CA GLY A 39 11.02 -8.09 1.61
C GLY A 39 10.28 -7.28 0.54
N LEU A 40 10.59 -7.51 -0.74
CA LEU A 40 9.90 -6.86 -1.85
C LEU A 40 8.41 -7.22 -1.87
N VAL A 41 8.05 -8.49 -1.72
CA VAL A 41 6.65 -8.93 -1.69
C VAL A 41 5.91 -8.30 -0.49
N ALA A 42 6.54 -8.28 0.69
CA ALA A 42 5.95 -7.68 1.88
C ALA A 42 5.70 -6.17 1.70
N ILE A 43 6.69 -5.43 1.19
CA ILE A 43 6.56 -3.99 0.94
C ILE A 43 5.48 -3.72 -0.12
N SER A 44 5.43 -4.49 -1.21
CA SER A 44 4.39 -4.31 -2.24
C SER A 44 2.98 -4.50 -1.69
N ARG A 45 2.79 -5.44 -0.75
CA ARG A 45 1.49 -5.61 -0.06
C ARG A 45 1.12 -4.41 0.79
N ILE A 46 2.08 -3.87 1.55
CA ILE A 46 1.88 -2.67 2.36
C ILE A 46 1.56 -1.45 1.48
N GLN A 47 2.28 -1.29 0.37
CA GLN A 47 2.02 -0.22 -0.60
C GLN A 47 0.62 -0.32 -1.20
N ALA A 48 0.19 -1.53 -1.59
CA ALA A 48 -1.15 -1.77 -2.10
C ALA A 48 -2.23 -1.45 -1.04
N ALA A 49 -2.03 -1.88 0.20
CA ALA A 49 -2.93 -1.55 1.31
C ALA A 49 -3.02 -0.04 1.53
N GLY A 50 -1.87 0.65 1.50
CA GLY A 50 -1.78 2.11 1.63
C GLY A 50 -2.51 2.85 0.50
N MET A 51 -2.41 2.38 -0.74
CA MET A 51 -3.14 2.95 -1.88
C MET A 51 -4.65 2.80 -1.71
N VAL A 52 -5.13 1.61 -1.36
CA VAL A 52 -6.57 1.37 -1.13
C VAL A 52 -7.08 2.25 0.00
N ALA A 53 -6.35 2.34 1.12
CA ALA A 53 -6.70 3.20 2.23
C ALA A 53 -6.76 4.68 1.83
N ALA A 54 -5.74 5.19 1.13
CA ALA A 54 -5.68 6.57 0.68
C ALA A 54 -6.83 6.92 -0.28
N THR A 55 -7.11 6.06 -1.26
CA THR A 55 -8.23 6.24 -2.20
C THR A 55 -9.57 6.16 -1.49
N GLY A 56 -9.76 5.19 -0.59
CA GLY A 56 -10.99 5.04 0.19
C GLY A 56 -11.29 6.26 1.05
N MET A 57 -10.28 6.79 1.76
CA MET A 57 -10.42 8.03 2.54
C MET A 57 -10.79 9.22 1.65
N HIS A 58 -10.12 9.37 0.51
CA HIS A 58 -10.34 10.50 -0.39
C HIS A 58 -11.77 10.48 -0.97
N LEU A 59 -12.22 9.32 -1.44
CA LEU A 59 -13.57 9.16 -2.00
C LEU A 59 -14.66 9.30 -0.93
N SER A 60 -14.42 8.81 0.30
CA SER A 60 -15.36 9.00 1.41
C SER A 60 -15.54 10.49 1.73
N ALA A 61 -14.44 11.26 1.74
CA ALA A 61 -14.50 12.71 1.95
C ALA A 61 -15.26 13.44 0.82
N MET A 62 -15.04 13.05 -0.44
CA MET A 62 -15.76 13.60 -1.59
C MET A 62 -17.26 13.30 -1.51
N LEU A 63 -17.63 12.05 -1.20
CA LEU A 63 -19.02 11.63 -1.05
C LEU A 63 -19.73 12.33 0.10
N SER A 64 -19.03 12.53 1.23
CA SER A 64 -19.57 13.30 2.36
C SER A 64 -19.88 14.74 1.96
N ARG A 65 -18.97 15.40 1.25
CA ARG A 65 -19.18 16.77 0.75
C ARG A 65 -20.32 16.84 -0.28
N GLU A 66 -20.39 15.88 -1.19
CA GLU A 66 -21.46 15.81 -2.19
C GLU A 66 -22.82 15.56 -1.54
N SER A 67 -22.86 14.72 -0.51
CA SER A 67 -24.07 14.45 0.28
C SER A 67 -24.62 15.72 0.93
N GLN A 68 -23.73 16.55 1.49
CA GLN A 68 -24.11 17.85 2.06
C GLN A 68 -24.66 18.80 0.99
N PHE A 69 -24.04 18.82 -0.18
CA PHE A 69 -24.49 19.66 -1.30
C PHE A 69 -25.87 19.24 -1.80
N GLN A 70 -26.08 17.95 -2.04
CA GLN A 70 -27.34 17.42 -2.57
C GLN A 70 -28.49 17.46 -1.57
N ALA A 71 -28.21 17.41 -0.27
CA ALA A 71 -29.24 17.52 0.74
C ALA A 71 -29.89 18.91 0.78
N ASP A 72 -29.18 19.97 0.37
CA ASP A 72 -29.66 21.36 0.32
C ASP A 72 -30.43 21.80 1.59
N GLY A 73 -29.97 21.33 2.76
CA GLY A 73 -30.59 21.62 4.05
C GLY A 73 -31.82 20.78 4.42
N ASP A 74 -32.33 19.91 3.54
CA ASP A 74 -33.40 18.95 3.88
C ASP A 74 -32.86 17.85 4.83
N PRO A 75 -33.36 17.78 6.08
CA PRO A 75 -32.90 16.77 7.05
C PRO A 75 -33.17 15.33 6.61
N ALA A 76 -34.27 15.09 5.89
CA ALA A 76 -34.63 13.74 5.47
C ALA A 76 -33.69 13.22 4.38
N THR A 77 -33.37 14.07 3.40
CA THR A 77 -32.40 13.78 2.34
C THR A 77 -30.99 13.67 2.93
N ALA A 78 -30.60 14.57 3.84
CA ALA A 78 -29.30 14.50 4.53
C ALA A 78 -29.09 13.16 5.24
N ALA A 79 -30.10 12.68 5.98
CA ALA A 79 -30.00 11.39 6.68
C ALA A 79 -29.77 10.21 5.72
N ARG A 80 -30.44 10.21 4.56
CA ARG A 80 -30.28 9.16 3.54
C ARG A 80 -28.91 9.21 2.86
N LEU A 81 -28.45 10.39 2.49
CA LEU A 81 -27.17 10.56 1.82
C LEU A 81 -25.99 10.28 2.75
N ASN A 82 -26.08 10.70 4.02
CA ASN A 82 -25.09 10.35 5.04
C ASN A 82 -24.98 8.83 5.23
N TYR A 83 -26.12 8.12 5.29
CA TYR A 83 -26.11 6.66 5.36
C TYR A 83 -25.37 6.01 4.18
N ILE A 84 -25.52 6.54 2.96
CA ILE A 84 -24.80 6.04 1.77
C ILE A 84 -23.29 6.32 1.90
N ALA A 85 -22.91 7.52 2.32
CA ALA A 85 -21.50 7.89 2.51
C ALA A 85 -20.84 7.03 3.60
N ASP A 86 -21.54 6.79 4.70
CA ASP A 86 -21.08 5.93 5.81
C ASP A 86 -20.94 4.48 5.36
N SER A 87 -21.91 3.96 4.59
CA SER A 87 -21.86 2.60 4.03
C SER A 87 -20.65 2.42 3.10
N TYR A 88 -20.35 3.43 2.28
CA TYR A 88 -19.15 3.42 1.44
C TYR A 88 -17.86 3.42 2.27
N ALA A 89 -17.79 4.28 3.31
CA ALA A 89 -16.62 4.36 4.17
C ALA A 89 -16.38 3.04 4.92
N GLU A 90 -17.44 2.38 5.38
CA GLU A 90 -17.37 1.07 6.02
C GLU A 90 -16.85 -0.01 5.06
N TYR A 91 -17.37 -0.05 3.83
CA TYR A 91 -16.89 -0.97 2.80
C TYR A 91 -15.41 -0.74 2.46
N ALA A 92 -15.00 0.52 2.26
CA ALA A 92 -13.61 0.86 1.99
C ALA A 92 -12.68 0.42 3.14
N ALA A 93 -13.13 0.59 4.39
CA ALA A 93 -12.40 0.10 5.55
C ALA A 93 -12.30 -1.44 5.57
N GLU A 94 -13.34 -2.15 5.15
CA GLU A 94 -13.31 -3.61 5.02
C GLU A 94 -12.29 -4.07 3.98
N GLU A 95 -12.20 -3.41 2.82
CA GLU A 95 -11.18 -3.72 1.81
C GLU A 95 -9.76 -3.58 2.35
N VAL A 96 -9.49 -2.56 3.18
CA VAL A 96 -8.19 -2.41 3.85
C VAL A 96 -7.92 -3.56 4.82
N ARG A 97 -8.93 -4.04 5.56
CA ARG A 97 -8.78 -5.17 6.50
C ARG A 97 -8.45 -6.50 5.80
N LYS A 98 -8.75 -6.64 4.51
CA LYS A 98 -8.41 -7.86 3.73
C LYS A 98 -6.91 -8.00 3.51
N PHE A 99 -6.13 -6.92 3.62
CA PHE A 99 -4.67 -6.99 3.60
C PHE A 99 -4.18 -7.59 4.92
N ARG A 100 -4.07 -8.91 4.97
CA ARG A 100 -3.40 -9.62 6.07
C ARG A 100 -1.88 -9.57 5.86
N TRP A 101 -1.16 -9.08 6.86
CA TRP A 101 0.30 -9.09 6.95
C TRP A 101 0.81 -10.29 7.74
#